data_AF-A0A396S4H8-F1
#
_entry.id   AF-A0A396S4H8-F1
#
_cell.length_a   1.000
_cell.length_b   1.000
_cell.length_c   1.000
_cell.angle_alpha   90.00
_cell.angle_beta   90.00
_cell.angle_gamma   90.00
#
_symmetry.space_group_name_H-M   'P 1'
#
loop_
_entity.id
_entity.type
_entity.pdbx_description
1 polymer ?
#
loop_
_entity_poly.entity_id
_entity_poly.type
_entity_poly.pdbx_seq_one_letter_code
_entity_poly.pdbx_strand_id
1 'polypeptide(L)' 'MSIKKITPVQGVVIFGLLSLMVFAILIASQFYLSYTEVTKAANSCFNIGGYPIIQKTGLEMTYFECVKN' A
#
# COMPACT_ATOMS: atom_id res chain seq x y z
N MET A 1 -10.71 -41.12 -6.41
CA MET A 1 -9.89 -39.89 -6.41
C MET A 1 -8.77 -40.09 -5.39
N SER A 2 -7.55 -40.40 -5.83
CA SER A 2 -6.45 -40.74 -4.92
C SER A 2 -5.84 -39.45 -4.36
N ILE A 3 -6.00 -39.22 -3.06
CA ILE A 3 -5.39 -38.07 -2.37
C ILE A 3 -3.90 -38.38 -2.26
N LYS A 4 -3.08 -37.75 -3.11
CA LYS A 4 -1.62 -37.78 -2.96
C LYS A 4 -1.28 -37.17 -1.61
N LYS A 5 -0.63 -37.94 -0.74
CA LYS A 5 -0.10 -37.43 0.52
C LYS A 5 0.97 -36.38 0.21
N ILE A 6 0.71 -35.15 0.64
CA ILE A 6 1.67 -34.06 0.54
C ILE A 6 2.85 -34.41 1.46
N THR A 7 4.07 -34.38 0.90
CA THR A 7 5.27 -34.57 1.73
C THR A 7 5.47 -33.33 2.62
N PRO A 8 6.01 -33.47 3.84
CA PRO A 8 6.16 -32.35 4.76
C PRO A 8 6.96 -31.19 4.15
N VAL A 9 7.95 -31.50 3.29
CA VAL A 9 8.72 -30.50 2.55
C VAL A 9 7.84 -29.70 1.57
N GLN A 10 6.97 -30.37 0.82
CA GLN A 10 6.02 -29.68 -0.08
C GLN A 10 5.05 -28.78 0.68
N GLY A 11 4.60 -29.21 1.86
CA GLY A 11 3.74 -28.39 2.73
C GLY A 11 4.41 -27.09 3.16
N VAL A 12 5.67 -27.15 3.60
CA VAL A 12 6.45 -25.97 4.01
C VAL A 12 6.66 -25.00 2.85
N VAL A 13 6.98 -25.51 1.65
CA VAL A 13 7.18 -24.66 0.46
C VAL A 13 5.89 -23.94 0.08
N ILE A 14 4.76 -24.64 0.04
CA ILE A 14 3.46 -24.04 -0.28
C ILE A 14 3.10 -22.97 0.75
N PHE A 15 3.27 -23.26 2.04
CA PHE A 15 3.01 -22.29 3.10
C PHE A 15 3.93 -21.06 2.99
N GLY A 16 5.21 -21.26 2.70
CA GLY A 16 6.17 -20.18 2.50
C GLY A 16 5.79 -19.26 1.32
N LEU A 17 5.37 -19.85 0.20
CA LEU A 17 4.91 -19.09 -0.96
C LEU A 17 3.63 -18.30 -0.67
N LEU A 18 2.66 -18.91 0.01
CA LEU A 18 1.42 -18.24 0.40
C LEU A 18 1.69 -17.07 1.36
N SER A 19 2.54 -17.30 2.37
CA SER A 19 3.00 -16.26 3.29
C SER A 19 3.63 -15.09 2.53
N LEU A 20 4.55 -15.36 1.61
CA LEU A 20 5.23 -14.34 0.82
C LEU A 20 4.25 -13.56 -0.06
N MET A 21 3.29 -14.23 -0.70
CA MET A 21 2.25 -13.58 -1.47
C MET A 21 1.40 -12.63 -0.61
N VAL A 22 0.98 -13.08 0.58
CA VAL A 22 0.20 -12.24 1.50
C VAL A 22 1.00 -11.01 1.92
N PHE A 23 2.27 -11.18 2.29
CA PHE A 23 3.14 -10.05 2.63
C PHE A 23 3.30 -9.05 1.49
N ALA A 24 3.52 -9.53 0.26
CA ALA A 24 3.63 -8.67 -0.91
C ALA A 24 2.35 -7.85 -1.15
N ILE A 25 1.19 -8.49 -1.02
CA ILE A 25 -0.11 -7.81 -1.17
C ILE A 25 -0.31 -6.74 -0.09
N LEU A 26 0.04 -7.04 1.17
CA LEU A 26 -0.08 -6.08 2.27
C LEU A 26 0.83 -4.87 2.10
N ILE A 27 2.05 -5.07 1.58
CA ILE A 27 2.95 -3.95 1.28
C ILE A 27 2.37 -3.12 0.13
N ALA A 28 2.01 -3.77 -0.98
CA ALA A 28 1.47 -3.10 -2.16
C ALA A 28 0.19 -2.28 -1.84
N SER A 29 -0.69 -2.83 -1.00
CA SER A 29 -1.92 -2.13 -0.60
C SER A 29 -1.63 -0.88 0.23
N GLN A 30 -0.68 -0.94 1.16
CA GLN A 30 -0.29 0.25 1.94
C GLN A 30 0.34 1.33 1.05
N PHE A 31 1.17 0.97 0.07
CA PHE A 31 1.72 1.92 -0.91
C PHE A 31 0.61 2.57 -1.74
N TYR A 32 -0.32 1.78 -2.25
CA TYR A 32 -1.43 2.27 -3.07
C TYR A 32 -2.31 3.24 -2.27
N LEU A 33 -2.73 2.85 -1.06
CA LEU A 33 -3.57 3.68 -0.21
C LEU A 33 -2.88 5.01 0.12
N SER A 34 -1.62 4.98 0.55
CA SER A 34 -0.81 6.18 0.79
C SER A 34 -0.80 7.11 -0.43
N TYR A 35 -0.55 6.59 -1.62
CA TYR A 35 -0.53 7.40 -2.83
C TYR A 35 -1.89 8.04 -3.13
N THR A 36 -2.96 7.26 -3.02
CA THR A 36 -4.32 7.76 -3.29
C THR A 36 -4.74 8.85 -2.33
N GLU A 37 -4.40 8.73 -1.05
CA GLU A 37 -4.74 9.72 -0.03
C GLU A 37 -4.08 11.06 -0.31
N VAL A 38 -2.79 11.03 -0.63
CA VAL A 38 -1.98 12.21 -0.96
C VAL A 38 -2.49 12.89 -2.22
N THR A 39 -2.74 12.09 -3.25
CA THR A 39 -3.24 12.58 -4.52
C THR A 39 -4.61 13.23 -4.34
N LYS A 40 -5.49 12.63 -3.52
CA LYS A 40 -6.80 13.18 -3.21
C LYS A 40 -6.71 14.51 -2.46
N ALA A 41 -5.84 14.59 -1.44
CA ALA A 41 -5.62 15.82 -0.69
C ALA A 41 -5.04 16.93 -1.58
N ALA A 42 -4.04 16.60 -2.40
CA ALA A 42 -3.43 17.52 -3.37
C ALA A 42 -4.46 18.04 -4.38
N ASN A 43 -5.23 17.14 -4.99
CA ASN A 43 -6.27 17.50 -5.95
C ASN A 43 -7.35 18.38 -5.32
N SER A 44 -7.75 18.11 -4.08
CA SER A 44 -8.71 18.97 -3.39
C SER A 44 -8.18 20.39 -3.18
N CYS A 45 -6.87 20.55 -2.92
CA CYS A 45 -6.23 21.86 -2.82
C CYS A 45 -6.14 22.56 -4.18
N PHE A 46 -5.74 21.83 -5.22
CA PHE A 46 -5.70 22.36 -6.59
C PHE A 46 -7.08 22.83 -7.07
N ASN A 47 -8.14 22.10 -6.75
CA ASN A 47 -9.52 22.44 -7.14
C ASN A 47 -10.02 23.77 -6.55
N ILE A 48 -9.46 24.22 -5.42
CA ILE A 48 -9.80 25.52 -4.81
C ILE A 48 -8.82 26.64 -5.21
N GLY A 49 -7.93 26.36 -6.17
CA GLY A 49 -6.90 27.28 -6.68
C GLY A 49 -5.68 27.43 -5.76
N GLY A 50 -5.47 26.50 -4.82
CA GLY A 50 -4.33 26.49 -3.91
C GLY A 50 -3.18 25.60 -4.40
N TYR A 51 -2.03 25.74 -3.74
CA TYR A 51 -0.83 24.93 -3.95
C TYR A 51 -0.61 24.01 -2.74
N PRO A 52 -0.63 22.69 -2.92
CA PRO A 52 -0.44 21.75 -1.82
C PRO A 52 1.05 21.62 -1.47
N ILE A 53 1.37 21.76 -0.19
CA ILE A 53 2.66 21.41 0.42
C ILE A 53 2.46 20.11 1.18
N ILE A 54 3.22 19.09 0.80
CA ILE A 54 3.06 17.74 1.33
C ILE A 54 4.41 17.27 1.87
N GLN A 55 4.44 16.85 3.14
CA GLN A 55 5.56 16.09 3.68
C GLN A 55 5.12 14.67 3.97
N LYS A 56 6.00 13.73 3.60
CA LYS A 56 5.82 12.32 3.87
C LYS A 56 6.96 11.79 4.73
N THR A 57 6.63 10.84 5.59
CA THR A 57 7.62 9.97 6.23
C THR A 57 7.24 8.53 5.91
N GLY A 58 7.98 7.92 4.97
CA GLY A 58 7.65 6.61 4.43
C GLY A 58 6.31 6.60 3.67
N LEU A 59 5.37 5.78 4.14
CA LEU A 59 4.01 5.65 3.57
C LEU A 59 3.01 6.62 4.20
N GLU A 60 3.36 7.33 5.25
CA GLU A 60 2.43 8.19 5.96
C GLU A 60 2.61 9.65 5.53
N MET A 61 1.48 10.35 5.36
CA MET A 61 1.50 11.81 5.27
C MET A 61 1.62 12.39 6.67
N THR A 62 2.76 13.02 6.96
CA THR A 62 3.00 13.64 8.26
C THR A 62 2.56 15.09 8.30
N TYR A 63 2.54 15.76 7.14
CA TYR A 63 2.11 17.13 7.04
C TYR A 63 1.47 17.42 5.68
N PHE A 64 0.33 18.10 5.72
CA PHE A 64 -0.35 18.60 4.55
C PHE A 64 -0.80 20.03 4.80
N GLU A 65 -0.45 20.93 3.90
CA GLU A 65 -0.90 22.31 3.90
C GLU A 65 -1.35 22.70 2.49
N CYS A 66 -2.39 23.52 2.41
CA CYS A 66 -2.86 24.08 1.14
C CYS A 66 -2.68 25.60 1.17
N VAL A 67 -1.65 26.09 0.49
CA VAL A 67 -1.34 27.52 0.44
C VAL A 67 -2.16 28.16 -0.67
N LYS A 68 -2.97 29.15 -0.32
CA LYS A 68 -3.78 29.93 -1.25
C LYS A 68 -3.45 31.41 -1.07
N ASN A 69 -3.17 32.10 -2.17
CA ASN A 69 -2.92 33.54 -2.20
C ASN A 69 -4.22 34.34 -2.18
#